data_AF-A0A8H2WQL2-F1
#
_entry.id   AF-A0A8H2WQL2-F1
#
_cell.length_a   1.000
_cell.length_b   1.000
_cell.length_c   1.000
_cell.angle_alpha   90.00
_cell.angle_beta   90.00
_cell.angle_gamma   90.00
#
_symmetry.space_group_name_H-M   'P 1'
#
loop_
_entity.id
_entity.type
_entity.pdbx_description
1 polymer ?
#
loop_
_entity_poly.entity_id
_entity_poly.type
_entity_poly.pdbx_seq_one_letter_code
_entity_poly.pdbx_strand_id
1 'polypeptide(L)'
;MVKIMSEIWGDKLVQAEIEGVEGMVSLKHVRGRILLMVEWHSPASRAPPQHDSSSSSSSSSSSDENEDDGGDRRQRDIALAGEQAQKQLDSRISPSLARLGIYAKSVKPQGDFTAQSITEPLHCLLNISENALSKLLPTRLEALIEKGHTHQTRVYPRGTRVQSTNLNPLKAWRAGAQIAALNWQSYDLGMQLNHAMFHNTGGWVLKSEYQRGLTNPANDQPVRKLTVRIYGASNLPHPEDTQSDDSVSVYIRAELMHHHKDQKDRTKTVKAAPSRESTHNSLDIMWDEAFTWEVTPDDLAFIRFVVVEDKFAFDEPFMVYCARVSSATG
;
A
#
# COMPACT_ATOMS: atom_id res chain seq x y z
N MET A 1 11.81 0.38 25.82
CA MET A 1 11.09 -0.26 24.72
C MET A 1 11.46 -1.74 24.57
N VAL A 2 12.71 -2.08 24.22
CA VAL A 2 13.14 -3.50 24.03
C VAL A 2 12.78 -4.39 25.22
N LYS A 3 13.10 -3.97 26.45
CA LYS A 3 12.73 -4.70 27.67
C LYS A 3 11.22 -5.01 27.75
N ILE A 4 10.37 -4.00 27.50
CA ILE A 4 8.91 -4.15 27.49
C ILE A 4 8.47 -5.13 26.39
N MET A 5 9.02 -5.03 25.18
CA MET A 5 8.67 -5.95 24.09
C MET A 5 9.03 -7.40 24.44
N SER A 6 10.24 -7.63 24.98
CA SER A 6 10.67 -8.96 25.42
C SER A 6 9.81 -9.49 26.58
N GLU A 7 9.46 -8.65 27.55
CA GLU A 7 8.62 -9.04 28.69
C GLU A 7 7.16 -9.35 28.27
N ILE A 8 6.56 -8.51 27.44
CA ILE A 8 5.14 -8.60 27.08
C ILE A 8 4.88 -9.62 25.97
N TRP A 9 5.72 -9.65 24.94
CA TRP A 9 5.53 -10.58 23.82
C TRP A 9 6.21 -11.93 24.06
N GLY A 10 7.20 -11.99 24.97
CA GLY A 10 7.88 -13.23 25.35
C GLY A 10 8.35 -14.01 24.14
N ASP A 11 7.99 -15.29 24.09
CA ASP A 11 8.38 -16.22 23.03
C ASP A 11 7.78 -15.87 21.66
N LYS A 12 6.73 -15.02 21.59
CA LYS A 12 6.21 -14.58 20.29
C LYS A 12 7.20 -13.66 19.58
N LEU A 13 7.98 -12.85 20.30
CA LEU A 13 8.96 -11.96 19.70
C LEU A 13 10.15 -12.75 19.14
N VAL A 14 10.45 -12.56 17.86
CA VAL A 14 11.65 -13.13 17.24
C VAL A 14 12.87 -12.30 17.68
N GLN A 15 13.74 -12.92 18.47
CA GLN A 15 14.93 -12.29 19.06
C GLN A 15 16.26 -12.86 18.51
N ALA A 16 16.19 -13.96 17.77
CA ALA A 16 17.31 -14.60 17.08
C ALA A 16 16.81 -15.26 15.77
N GLU A 17 17.75 -15.66 14.91
CA GLU A 17 17.42 -16.43 13.70
C GLU A 17 16.68 -17.72 14.07
N ILE A 18 15.65 -18.04 13.29
CA ILE A 18 14.84 -19.24 13.46
C ILE A 18 15.62 -20.41 12.87
N GLU A 19 15.79 -21.46 13.68
CA GLU A 19 16.46 -22.69 13.27
C GLU A 19 15.78 -23.35 12.08
N GLY A 20 16.56 -23.90 11.14
CA GLY A 20 16.04 -24.58 9.95
C GLY A 20 15.53 -23.66 8.82
N VAL A 21 15.76 -22.34 8.92
CA VAL A 21 15.50 -21.42 7.80
C VAL A 21 16.71 -21.39 6.88
N GLU A 22 16.61 -22.10 5.75
CA GLU A 22 17.55 -21.98 4.63
C GLU A 22 17.02 -20.94 3.62
N GLY A 23 17.75 -19.83 3.42
CA GLY A 23 17.36 -18.79 2.46
C GLY A 23 16.26 -17.85 2.97
N MET A 24 15.17 -17.68 2.20
CA MET A 24 14.09 -16.75 2.57
C MET A 24 13.14 -17.33 3.62
N VAL A 25 12.81 -16.52 4.62
CA VAL A 25 11.80 -16.87 5.62
C VAL A 25 10.41 -16.99 4.97
N SER A 26 9.66 -18.03 5.35
CA SER A 26 8.30 -18.28 4.85
C SER A 26 7.28 -18.16 5.98
N LEU A 27 5.99 -18.01 5.64
CA LEU A 27 4.92 -17.85 6.64
C LEU A 27 4.82 -19.02 7.62
N LYS A 28 5.17 -20.25 7.19
CA LYS A 28 5.22 -21.41 8.09
C LYS A 28 6.25 -21.26 9.20
N HIS A 29 7.42 -20.65 8.91
CA HIS A 29 8.50 -20.47 9.88
C HIS A 29 8.13 -19.46 10.97
N VAL A 30 7.34 -18.43 10.62
CA VAL A 30 7.01 -17.30 11.51
C VAL A 30 5.56 -17.34 12.02
N ARG A 31 4.88 -18.48 11.87
CA ARG A 31 3.49 -18.62 12.34
C ARG A 31 3.41 -18.38 13.85
N GLY A 32 2.54 -17.45 14.24
CA GLY A 32 2.35 -17.08 15.65
C GLY A 32 3.50 -16.25 16.26
N ARG A 33 4.44 -15.79 15.45
CA ARG A 33 5.57 -14.95 15.86
C ARG A 33 5.36 -13.48 15.49
N ILE A 34 6.09 -12.60 16.16
CA ILE A 34 6.14 -11.16 15.96
C ILE A 34 7.54 -10.81 15.48
N LEU A 35 7.63 -10.28 14.26
CA LEU A 35 8.85 -9.76 13.66
C LEU A 35 8.90 -8.24 13.84
N LEU A 36 10.08 -7.69 14.08
CA LEU A 36 10.29 -6.25 14.10
C LEU A 36 10.92 -5.76 12.80
N MET A 37 10.22 -4.84 12.15
CA MET A 37 10.82 -4.00 11.12
C MET A 37 11.67 -2.93 11.82
N VAL A 38 12.97 -2.96 11.63
CA VAL A 38 13.90 -2.02 12.27
C VAL A 38 14.69 -1.28 11.19
N GLU A 39 14.77 0.05 11.29
CA GLU A 39 15.53 0.85 10.35
C GLU A 39 17.02 0.44 10.38
N TRP A 40 17.62 0.34 9.20
CA TRP A 40 18.98 -0.10 9.03
C TRP A 40 19.80 0.99 8.36
N HIS A 41 21.02 1.16 8.87
CA HIS A 41 22.03 2.06 8.32
C HIS A 41 23.28 1.24 8.02
N SER A 42 23.88 1.48 6.86
CA SER A 42 25.07 0.74 6.44
C SER A 42 26.23 1.00 7.42
N PRO A 43 27.05 -0.02 7.73
CA PRO A 43 28.30 0.20 8.45
C PRO A 43 29.23 1.21 7.75
N ALA A 44 29.19 1.33 6.42
CA ALA A 44 29.98 2.32 5.68
C ALA A 44 29.52 3.77 5.97
N SER A 45 28.21 3.97 6.21
CA SER A 45 27.66 5.21 6.77
C SER A 45 27.92 5.39 8.28
N ARG A 46 28.82 4.59 8.86
CA ARG A 46 29.39 4.77 10.21
C ARG A 46 30.89 5.03 10.21
N ALA A 47 31.55 4.90 9.05
CA ALA A 47 32.96 5.26 8.93
C ALA A 47 33.08 6.80 8.94
N PRO A 48 34.12 7.38 9.59
CA PRO A 48 34.44 8.79 9.39
C PRO A 48 34.68 9.04 7.88
N PRO A 49 34.30 10.21 7.35
CA PRO A 49 34.42 10.47 5.92
C PRO A 49 35.87 10.27 5.47
N GLN A 50 36.10 9.22 4.68
CA GLN A 50 37.31 9.13 3.89
C GLN A 50 37.19 10.14 2.76
N HIS A 51 38.30 10.84 2.51
CA HIS A 51 38.39 12.07 1.74
C HIS A 51 38.29 11.81 0.23
N ASP A 52 37.23 11.12 -0.23
CA ASP A 52 36.95 10.92 -1.65
C ASP A 52 35.78 11.80 -2.06
N SER A 53 36.13 12.86 -2.78
CA SER A 53 35.23 13.84 -3.37
C SER A 53 34.29 13.21 -4.39
N SER A 54 33.11 12.74 -3.96
CA SER A 54 31.87 12.72 -4.76
C SER A 54 30.69 12.08 -4.01
N SER A 55 30.00 12.86 -3.17
CA SER A 55 28.60 12.53 -2.85
C SER A 55 27.82 13.79 -2.50
N SER A 56 26.96 14.22 -3.41
CA SER A 56 26.03 15.34 -3.24
C SER A 56 24.80 14.89 -2.43
N SER A 57 24.76 15.27 -1.15
CA SER A 57 23.51 15.30 -0.39
C SER A 57 22.77 16.60 -0.71
N SER A 58 21.67 16.52 -1.44
CA SER A 58 20.80 17.67 -1.73
C SER A 58 19.86 17.95 -0.57
N SER A 59 20.25 18.89 0.30
CA SER A 59 19.31 19.69 1.09
C SER A 59 19.14 21.04 0.40
N SER A 60 17.92 21.31 -0.05
CA SER A 60 17.51 22.59 -0.64
C SER A 60 17.57 23.73 0.37
N SER A 61 18.37 24.75 0.06
CA SER A 61 18.17 26.13 0.53
C SER A 61 18.85 27.07 -0.46
N SER A 62 18.07 27.92 -1.11
CA SER A 62 18.55 29.02 -1.95
C SER A 62 19.26 30.09 -1.11
N SER A 63 20.32 30.69 -1.66
CA SER A 63 20.53 32.15 -1.76
C SER A 63 21.94 32.46 -2.30
N ASP A 64 22.00 33.42 -3.21
CA ASP A 64 23.14 33.82 -4.04
C ASP A 64 24.31 34.51 -3.30
N GLU A 65 25.48 34.27 -3.89
CA GLU A 65 26.72 35.06 -4.03
C GLU A 65 27.28 35.90 -2.86
N ASN A 66 28.53 35.60 -2.48
CA ASN A 66 29.68 36.54 -2.58
C ASN A 66 31.01 35.78 -2.37
N GLU A 67 32.02 36.15 -3.15
CA GLU A 67 33.41 35.70 -3.08
C GLU A 67 34.09 36.27 -1.81
N ASP A 68 34.73 35.43 -1.00
CA ASP A 68 35.92 35.82 -0.22
C ASP A 68 36.70 34.58 0.29
N ASP A 69 38.01 34.77 0.38
CA ASP A 69 39.10 33.84 0.65
C ASP A 69 39.00 33.18 2.05
N GLY A 70 38.76 31.87 2.10
CA GLY A 70 38.56 31.16 3.37
C GLY A 70 38.43 29.64 3.29
N GLY A 71 39.02 29.01 2.27
CA GLY A 71 38.80 27.60 1.92
C GLY A 71 38.99 26.60 3.07
N ASP A 72 39.93 26.86 3.99
CA ASP A 72 40.27 25.93 5.08
C ASP A 72 39.26 25.95 6.25
N ARG A 73 38.52 27.06 6.46
CA ARG A 73 37.47 27.13 7.48
C ARG A 73 36.18 26.47 7.01
N ARG A 74 35.74 26.76 5.76
CA ARG A 74 34.55 26.13 5.18
C ARG A 74 34.69 24.61 5.07
N GLN A 75 35.87 24.10 4.71
CA GLN A 75 36.11 22.65 4.64
C GLN A 75 36.01 21.99 6.03
N ARG A 76 36.54 22.63 7.08
CA ARG A 76 36.41 22.16 8.47
C ARG A 76 34.97 22.21 8.98
N ASP A 77 34.23 23.27 8.67
CA ASP A 77 32.83 23.40 9.07
C ASP A 77 31.95 22.36 8.38
N ILE A 78 32.22 22.04 7.10
CA ILE A 78 31.56 20.95 6.35
C ILE A 78 31.94 19.58 6.92
N ALA A 79 33.21 19.35 7.27
CA ALA A 79 33.66 18.11 7.88
C ALA A 79 33.04 17.91 9.28
N LEU A 80 33.00 18.96 10.10
CA LEU A 80 32.35 18.96 11.42
C LEU A 80 30.83 18.75 11.31
N ALA A 81 30.18 19.37 10.32
CA ALA A 81 28.76 19.12 10.03
C ALA A 81 28.52 17.67 9.57
N GLY A 82 29.43 17.11 8.76
CA GLY A 82 29.42 15.72 8.34
C GLY A 82 29.60 14.75 9.51
N GLU A 83 30.55 15.00 10.41
CA GLU A 83 30.76 14.22 11.63
C GLU A 83 29.57 14.31 12.60
N GLN A 84 28.94 15.49 12.72
CA GLN A 84 27.74 15.68 13.52
C GLN A 84 26.53 14.96 12.92
N ALA A 85 26.37 14.98 11.60
CA ALA A 85 25.34 14.21 10.89
C ALA A 85 25.57 12.69 11.02
N GLN A 86 26.83 12.23 10.97
CA GLN A 86 27.21 10.83 11.16
C GLN A 86 26.94 10.36 12.60
N LYS A 87 27.31 11.16 13.61
CA LYS A 87 26.95 10.91 15.02
C LYS A 87 25.43 10.91 15.25
N GLN A 88 24.67 11.71 14.50
CA GLN A 88 23.22 11.65 14.53
C GLN A 88 22.68 10.35 13.90
N LEU A 89 23.29 9.82 12.84
CA LEU A 89 22.91 8.52 12.25
C LEU A 89 23.21 7.34 13.20
N ASP A 90 24.36 7.37 13.88
CA ASP A 90 24.73 6.35 14.87
C ASP A 90 23.91 6.40 16.17
N SER A 91 23.31 7.55 16.50
CA SER A 91 22.50 7.71 17.72
C SER A 91 21.01 7.39 17.56
N ARG A 92 20.52 7.16 16.34
CA ARG A 92 19.07 7.02 16.08
C ARG A 92 18.46 5.70 16.54
N ILE A 93 19.23 4.61 16.59
CA ILE A 93 18.71 3.27 16.92
C ILE A 93 19.66 2.58 17.88
N SER A 94 19.16 2.18 19.05
CA SER A 94 19.98 1.47 20.03
C SER A 94 20.44 0.11 19.49
N PRO A 95 21.65 -0.37 19.85
CA PRO A 95 22.11 -1.69 19.46
C PRO A 95 21.16 -2.81 19.87
N SER A 96 20.47 -2.65 21.00
CA SER A 96 19.46 -3.60 21.49
C SER A 96 18.22 -3.67 20.59
N LEU A 97 17.80 -2.56 19.99
CA LEU A 97 16.67 -2.54 19.05
C LEU A 97 17.11 -3.02 17.66
N ALA A 98 18.29 -2.61 17.20
CA ALA A 98 18.87 -3.03 15.93
C ALA A 98 18.97 -4.56 15.80
N ARG A 99 19.32 -5.26 16.90
CA ARG A 99 19.39 -6.74 16.94
C ARG A 99 18.07 -7.45 16.71
N LEU A 100 16.92 -6.79 16.93
CA LEU A 100 15.61 -7.39 16.70
C LEU A 100 15.17 -7.33 15.22
N GLY A 101 15.86 -6.54 14.38
CA GLY A 101 15.63 -6.43 12.94
C GLY A 101 16.23 -7.61 12.17
N ILE A 102 15.77 -8.82 12.41
CA ILE A 102 16.39 -10.03 11.85
C ILE A 102 15.95 -10.21 10.40
N TYR A 103 14.64 -10.35 10.18
CA TYR A 103 14.03 -10.66 8.87
C TYR A 103 13.37 -9.46 8.16
N ALA A 104 13.46 -8.26 8.74
CA ALA A 104 12.85 -7.05 8.21
C ALA A 104 13.73 -5.82 8.50
N LYS A 105 14.89 -5.74 7.86
CA LYS A 105 15.77 -4.57 7.98
C LYS A 105 15.31 -3.49 7.02
N SER A 106 14.70 -2.44 7.56
CA SER A 106 14.10 -1.37 6.79
C SER A 106 15.17 -0.48 6.15
N VAL A 107 15.20 -0.46 4.82
CA VAL A 107 16.07 0.40 4.01
C VAL A 107 15.21 1.31 3.13
N LYS A 108 15.57 2.59 3.05
CA LYS A 108 14.93 3.55 2.13
C LYS A 108 15.78 3.64 0.87
N PRO A 109 15.38 3.02 -0.25
CA PRO A 109 16.14 3.11 -1.49
C PRO A 109 16.14 4.55 -2.02
N GLN A 110 17.24 4.93 -2.68
CA GLN A 110 17.39 6.24 -3.31
C GLN A 110 17.26 6.14 -4.83
N GLY A 111 16.66 7.16 -5.45
CA GLY A 111 16.55 7.28 -6.90
C GLY A 111 15.88 6.07 -7.56
N ASP A 112 16.40 5.69 -8.73
CA ASP A 112 16.04 4.46 -9.41
C ASP A 112 16.87 3.29 -8.85
N PHE A 113 16.29 2.56 -7.91
CA PHE A 113 16.92 1.41 -7.27
C PHE A 113 16.64 0.09 -8.00
N THR A 114 15.80 0.09 -9.04
CA THR A 114 15.31 -1.16 -9.64
C THR A 114 16.40 -1.92 -10.39
N ALA A 115 17.48 -1.25 -10.81
CA ALA A 115 18.65 -1.89 -11.41
C ALA A 115 19.75 -2.26 -10.38
N GLN A 116 19.67 -1.78 -9.14
CA GLN A 116 20.75 -1.93 -8.16
C GLN A 116 20.78 -3.33 -7.56
N SER A 117 21.95 -3.96 -7.49
CA SER A 117 22.11 -5.21 -6.74
C SER A 117 22.14 -4.90 -5.24
N ILE A 118 21.04 -5.21 -4.55
CA ILE A 118 20.91 -5.01 -3.11
C ILE A 118 21.17 -6.37 -2.47
N THR A 119 22.39 -6.57 -1.99
CA THR A 119 22.79 -7.81 -1.28
C THR A 119 22.91 -7.58 0.22
N GLU A 120 23.09 -6.33 0.64
CA GLU A 120 23.17 -5.94 2.04
C GLU A 120 22.12 -4.88 2.42
N PRO A 121 21.51 -5.01 3.61
CA PRO A 121 21.68 -6.14 4.53
C PRO A 121 20.85 -7.36 4.12
N LEU A 122 21.20 -8.54 4.61
CA LEU A 122 20.35 -9.73 4.45
C LEU A 122 18.96 -9.48 5.06
N HIS A 123 17.93 -9.96 4.38
CA HIS A 123 16.51 -9.71 4.70
C HIS A 123 16.14 -8.22 4.73
N CYS A 124 16.67 -7.49 3.76
CA CYS A 124 16.30 -6.10 3.51
C CYS A 124 14.82 -5.98 3.13
N LEU A 125 14.14 -5.03 3.78
CA LEU A 125 12.80 -4.58 3.47
C LEU A 125 12.89 -3.18 2.86
N LEU A 126 12.55 -3.07 1.59
CA LEU A 126 12.59 -1.80 0.84
C LEU A 126 11.36 -0.96 1.18
N ASN A 127 11.58 0.15 1.89
CA ASN A 127 10.55 1.12 2.24
C ASN A 127 10.44 2.22 1.18
N ILE A 128 9.45 2.10 0.30
CA ILE A 128 9.22 2.96 -0.85
C ILE A 128 8.10 3.95 -0.52
N SER A 129 8.37 5.25 -0.66
CA SER A 129 7.29 6.24 -0.53
C SER A 129 6.34 6.18 -1.73
N GLU A 130 5.07 6.51 -1.52
CA GLU A 130 4.07 6.65 -2.59
C GLU A 130 4.55 7.53 -3.75
N ASN A 131 5.25 8.64 -3.45
CA ASN A 131 5.81 9.54 -4.46
C ASN A 131 6.92 8.87 -5.27
N ALA A 132 7.82 8.12 -4.61
CA ALA A 132 8.89 7.39 -5.29
C ALA A 132 8.32 6.30 -6.20
N LEU A 133 7.34 5.53 -5.72
CA LEU A 133 6.64 4.53 -6.53
C LEU A 133 6.00 5.19 -7.76
N SER A 134 5.26 6.29 -7.56
CA SER A 134 4.55 6.99 -8.65
C SER A 134 5.48 7.49 -9.75
N LYS A 135 6.74 7.86 -9.42
CA LYS A 135 7.75 8.27 -10.40
C LYS A 135 8.31 7.09 -11.21
N LEU A 136 8.42 5.91 -10.59
CA LEU A 136 9.00 4.72 -11.20
C LEU A 136 7.98 3.93 -12.04
N LEU A 137 6.70 3.90 -11.63
CA LEU A 137 5.65 3.12 -12.28
C LEU A 137 5.60 3.24 -13.82
N PRO A 138 5.70 4.43 -14.44
CA PRO A 138 5.56 4.56 -15.89
C PRO A 138 6.68 3.88 -16.69
N THR A 139 7.87 3.69 -16.10
CA THR A 139 9.07 3.24 -16.84
C THR A 139 9.74 2.01 -16.25
N ARG A 140 9.36 1.60 -15.03
CA ARG A 140 10.03 0.55 -14.24
C ARG A 140 9.09 -0.48 -13.63
N LEU A 141 7.86 -0.65 -14.14
CA LEU A 141 6.90 -1.59 -13.58
C LEU A 141 7.46 -3.03 -13.47
N GLU A 142 8.01 -3.57 -14.56
CA GLU A 142 8.61 -4.91 -14.58
C GLU A 142 9.75 -5.04 -13.56
N ALA A 143 10.67 -4.07 -13.57
CA ALA A 143 11.81 -4.07 -12.65
C ALA A 143 11.39 -3.94 -11.17
N LEU A 144 10.28 -3.26 -10.88
CA LEU A 144 9.69 -3.24 -9.53
C LEU A 144 9.14 -4.61 -9.12
N ILE A 145 8.45 -5.30 -10.05
CA ILE A 145 7.93 -6.65 -9.82
C ILE A 145 9.08 -7.62 -9.55
N GLU A 146 10.14 -7.55 -10.35
CA GLU A 146 11.37 -8.35 -10.18
C GLU A 146 12.05 -8.10 -8.82
N LYS A 147 12.09 -6.84 -8.35
CA LYS A 147 12.56 -6.55 -6.98
C LYS A 147 11.71 -7.24 -5.93
N GLY A 148 10.40 -7.29 -6.14
CA GLY A 148 9.45 -8.00 -5.28
C GLY A 148 9.60 -9.54 -5.29
N HIS A 149 10.42 -10.12 -6.18
CA HIS A 149 10.75 -11.56 -6.15
C HIS A 149 11.79 -11.88 -5.08
N THR A 150 12.76 -10.98 -4.91
CA THR A 150 13.95 -11.22 -4.08
C THR A 150 13.92 -10.44 -2.76
N HIS A 151 13.14 -9.35 -2.71
CA HIS A 151 13.07 -8.45 -1.56
C HIS A 151 11.63 -8.26 -1.10
N GLN A 152 11.46 -8.07 0.22
CA GLN A 152 10.21 -7.55 0.76
C GLN A 152 10.15 -6.06 0.47
N THR A 153 9.02 -5.58 -0.01
CA THR A 153 8.82 -4.17 -0.30
C THR A 153 7.55 -3.66 0.38
N ARG A 154 7.68 -2.48 0.97
CA ARG A 154 6.61 -1.76 1.64
C ARG A 154 6.43 -0.41 0.99
N VAL A 155 5.22 -0.15 0.52
CA VAL A 155 4.81 1.16 0.01
C VAL A 155 4.02 1.87 1.10
N TYR A 156 4.37 3.13 1.39
CA TYR A 156 3.71 3.90 2.44
C TYR A 156 3.21 5.27 1.95
N PRO A 157 2.16 5.82 2.58
CA PRO A 157 1.57 7.08 2.15
C PRO A 157 2.56 8.24 2.27
N ARG A 158 2.48 9.21 1.36
CA ARG A 158 3.26 10.45 1.49
C ARG A 158 2.83 11.28 2.71
N GLY A 159 3.78 11.98 3.34
CA GLY A 159 3.53 12.77 4.56
C GLY A 159 2.56 13.94 4.37
N THR A 160 2.29 14.39 3.14
CA THR A 160 1.31 15.45 2.85
C THR A 160 -0.15 14.99 2.97
N ARG A 161 -0.40 13.72 3.26
CA ARG A 161 -1.74 13.18 3.57
C ARG A 161 -2.13 13.52 5.01
N VAL A 162 -2.25 14.82 5.31
CA VAL A 162 -2.56 15.33 6.65
C VAL A 162 -3.94 14.84 7.12
N GLN A 163 -4.88 14.67 6.20
CA GLN A 163 -6.21 14.11 6.47
C GLN A 163 -6.24 12.57 6.55
N SER A 164 -5.08 11.91 6.60
CA SER A 164 -4.95 10.44 6.66
C SER A 164 -5.62 9.67 5.51
N THR A 165 -5.86 10.30 4.36
CA THR A 165 -6.37 9.61 3.17
C THR A 165 -5.39 8.54 2.69
N ASN A 166 -5.89 7.44 2.13
CA ASN A 166 -5.06 6.33 1.69
C ASN A 166 -4.45 6.52 0.29
N LEU A 167 -3.30 5.87 0.06
CA LEU A 167 -2.84 5.61 -1.30
C LEU A 167 -3.74 4.57 -1.99
N ASN A 168 -3.66 4.49 -3.32
CA ASN A 168 -4.31 3.38 -4.03
C ASN A 168 -3.44 2.11 -3.89
N PRO A 169 -3.88 1.08 -3.14
CA PRO A 169 -3.07 -0.11 -2.91
C PRO A 169 -2.84 -0.95 -4.17
N LEU A 170 -3.71 -0.86 -5.19
CA LEU A 170 -3.53 -1.59 -6.45
C LEU A 170 -2.23 -1.18 -7.16
N LYS A 171 -1.85 0.09 -7.07
CA LYS A 171 -0.59 0.57 -7.66
C LYS A 171 0.62 -0.10 -7.00
N ALA A 172 0.56 -0.28 -5.68
CA ALA A 172 1.61 -0.96 -4.92
C ALA A 172 1.63 -2.46 -5.21
N TRP A 173 0.48 -3.13 -5.10
CA TRP A 173 0.39 -4.58 -5.33
C TRP A 173 0.74 -4.96 -6.76
N ARG A 174 0.29 -4.22 -7.77
CA ARG A 174 0.64 -4.47 -9.18
C ARG A 174 2.14 -4.30 -9.45
N ALA A 175 2.80 -3.38 -8.74
CA ALA A 175 4.26 -3.23 -8.76
C ALA A 175 5.02 -4.32 -7.96
N GLY A 176 4.34 -5.39 -7.53
CA GLY A 176 4.94 -6.51 -6.82
C GLY A 176 5.08 -6.31 -5.31
N ALA A 177 4.60 -5.18 -4.78
CA ALA A 177 4.76 -4.88 -3.36
C ALA A 177 3.86 -5.75 -2.48
N GLN A 178 4.46 -6.32 -1.43
CA GLN A 178 3.77 -7.21 -0.50
C GLN A 178 3.04 -6.42 0.59
N ILE A 179 3.54 -5.23 0.94
CA ILE A 179 2.98 -4.40 2.02
C ILE A 179 2.57 -3.05 1.45
N ALA A 180 1.27 -2.83 1.28
CA ALA A 180 0.70 -1.50 1.06
C ALA A 180 0.23 -0.95 2.41
N ALA A 181 0.95 0.01 2.98
CA ALA A 181 0.62 0.57 4.29
C ALA A 181 -0.54 1.57 4.17
N LEU A 182 -1.63 1.31 4.87
CA LEU A 182 -2.85 2.11 4.84
C LEU A 182 -3.18 2.64 6.25
N ASN A 183 -3.90 3.75 6.27
CA ASN A 183 -4.54 4.36 7.42
C ASN A 183 -5.90 3.68 7.66
N TRP A 184 -5.92 2.73 8.60
CA TRP A 184 -7.10 1.91 8.89
C TRP A 184 -8.29 2.69 9.43
N GLN A 185 -8.04 3.85 10.06
CA GLN A 185 -9.07 4.75 10.57
C GLN A 185 -9.89 5.43 9.46
N SER A 186 -9.43 5.39 8.21
CA SER A 186 -10.07 6.05 7.06
C SER A 186 -10.66 5.03 6.10
N TYR A 187 -11.98 4.84 6.14
CA TYR A 187 -12.69 3.88 5.28
C TYR A 187 -12.95 4.41 3.87
N ASP A 188 -11.88 4.69 3.13
CA ASP A 188 -11.92 5.14 1.73
C ASP A 188 -11.70 3.98 0.74
N LEU A 189 -11.52 4.29 -0.55
CA LEU A 189 -11.25 3.30 -1.60
C LEU A 189 -10.08 2.37 -1.24
N GLY A 190 -9.03 2.89 -0.61
CA GLY A 190 -7.87 2.08 -0.23
C GLY A 190 -8.24 1.01 0.79
N MET A 191 -8.99 1.37 1.82
CA MET A 191 -9.48 0.40 2.80
C MET A 191 -10.52 -0.55 2.20
N GLN A 192 -11.43 -0.08 1.35
CA GLN A 192 -12.41 -0.94 0.67
C GLN A 192 -11.73 -2.05 -0.15
N LEU A 193 -10.68 -1.70 -0.91
CA LEU A 193 -9.84 -2.65 -1.64
C LEU A 193 -9.07 -3.60 -0.72
N ASN A 194 -8.53 -3.09 0.40
CA ASN A 194 -7.83 -3.91 1.39
C ASN A 194 -8.76 -4.94 2.04
N HIS A 195 -9.96 -4.54 2.43
CA HIS A 195 -10.98 -5.46 2.93
C HIS A 195 -11.33 -6.52 1.89
N ALA A 196 -11.55 -6.13 0.62
CA ALA A 196 -11.83 -7.06 -0.46
C ALA A 196 -10.69 -8.05 -0.75
N MET A 197 -9.44 -7.59 -0.69
CA MET A 197 -8.24 -8.41 -0.95
C MET A 197 -8.03 -9.47 0.12
N PHE A 198 -8.23 -9.13 1.39
CA PHE A 198 -7.89 -9.99 2.52
C PHE A 198 -9.08 -10.66 3.22
N HIS A 199 -10.29 -10.50 2.68
CA HIS A 199 -11.48 -11.15 3.21
C HIS A 199 -11.31 -12.68 3.23
N ASN A 200 -11.46 -13.30 4.40
CA ASN A 200 -11.29 -14.74 4.64
C ASN A 200 -9.91 -15.33 4.26
N THR A 201 -8.85 -14.51 4.15
CA THR A 201 -7.51 -15.00 3.81
C THR A 201 -6.56 -15.11 5.01
N GLY A 202 -6.97 -14.62 6.19
CA GLY A 202 -6.11 -14.54 7.37
C GLY A 202 -5.02 -13.47 7.24
N GLY A 203 -5.18 -12.51 6.32
CA GLY A 203 -4.25 -11.40 6.11
C GLY A 203 -3.11 -11.68 5.13
N TRP A 204 -3.10 -12.85 4.47
CA TRP A 204 -2.06 -13.23 3.52
C TRP A 204 -2.68 -13.76 2.22
N VAL A 205 -2.20 -13.25 1.08
CA VAL A 205 -2.61 -13.68 -0.25
C VAL A 205 -1.36 -14.00 -1.06
N LEU A 206 -1.34 -15.16 -1.72
CA LEU A 206 -0.25 -15.52 -2.60
C LEU A 206 -0.29 -14.63 -3.84
N LYS A 207 0.86 -14.02 -4.20
CA LYS A 207 1.01 -13.27 -5.45
C LYS A 207 0.79 -14.18 -6.67
N SER A 208 0.37 -13.59 -7.79
CA SER A 208 0.21 -14.32 -9.05
C SER A 208 1.52 -15.02 -9.48
N GLU A 209 1.42 -16.01 -10.37
CA GLU A 209 2.59 -16.68 -10.92
C GLU A 209 3.56 -15.71 -11.61
N TYR A 210 3.03 -14.76 -12.37
CA TYR A 210 3.81 -13.71 -13.01
C TYR A 210 4.54 -12.84 -11.98
N GLN A 211 3.86 -12.40 -10.92
CA GLN A 211 4.47 -11.61 -9.84
C GLN A 211 5.41 -12.41 -8.92
N ARG A 212 5.57 -13.71 -9.20
CA ARG A 212 6.56 -14.61 -8.58
C ARG A 212 7.66 -15.02 -9.57
N GLY A 213 7.63 -14.52 -10.81
CA GLY A 213 8.60 -14.86 -11.86
C GLY A 213 8.45 -16.29 -12.40
N LEU A 214 7.28 -16.92 -12.24
CA LEU A 214 7.02 -18.28 -12.71
C LEU A 214 6.45 -18.31 -14.14
N THR A 215 5.86 -17.21 -14.58
CA THR A 215 5.31 -17.04 -15.93
C THR A 215 5.70 -15.67 -16.46
N ASN A 216 5.72 -15.51 -17.78
CA ASN A 216 5.93 -14.21 -18.40
C ASN A 216 4.67 -13.32 -18.27
N PRO A 217 4.84 -11.97 -18.32
CA PRO A 217 3.73 -11.00 -18.26
C PRO A 217 2.67 -11.18 -19.35
N ALA A 218 3.00 -11.93 -20.40
CA ALA A 218 2.24 -12.11 -21.63
C ALA A 218 1.68 -13.52 -21.80
N ASN A 219 1.21 -14.17 -20.72
CA ASN A 219 0.19 -15.19 -20.95
C ASN A 219 -1.07 -14.42 -21.34
N ASP A 220 -1.37 -14.36 -22.64
CA ASP A 220 -2.62 -13.87 -23.24
C ASP A 220 -3.80 -14.66 -22.65
N GLN A 221 -4.14 -14.35 -21.40
CA GLN A 221 -5.35 -14.86 -20.78
C GLN A 221 -6.49 -14.33 -21.63
N PRO A 222 -7.40 -15.22 -22.10
CA PRO A 222 -8.47 -14.80 -22.96
C PRO A 222 -9.31 -13.77 -22.21
N VAL A 223 -9.62 -12.66 -22.88
CA VAL A 223 -10.57 -11.67 -22.38
C VAL A 223 -11.90 -12.38 -22.10
N ARG A 224 -12.41 -12.21 -20.90
CA ARG A 224 -13.69 -12.76 -20.46
C ARG A 224 -14.71 -11.65 -20.33
N LYS A 225 -15.98 -12.00 -20.53
CA LYS A 225 -17.11 -11.11 -20.26
C LYS A 225 -17.60 -11.36 -18.83
N LEU A 226 -17.53 -10.34 -17.98
CA LEU A 226 -18.10 -10.37 -16.63
C LEU A 226 -19.42 -9.60 -16.67
N THR A 227 -20.53 -10.30 -16.40
CA THR A 227 -21.86 -9.69 -16.28
C THR A 227 -22.34 -9.84 -14.83
N VAL A 228 -22.71 -8.73 -14.21
CA VAL A 228 -23.29 -8.70 -12.85
C VAL A 228 -24.65 -8.03 -12.92
N ARG A 229 -25.71 -8.74 -12.52
CA ARG A 229 -27.06 -8.19 -12.42
C ARG A 229 -27.37 -7.83 -10.98
N ILE A 230 -27.77 -6.60 -10.75
CA ILE A 230 -28.19 -6.10 -9.44
C ILE A 230 -29.69 -5.88 -9.48
N TYR A 231 -30.43 -6.75 -8.80
CA TYR A 231 -31.88 -6.63 -8.69
C TYR A 231 -32.27 -5.45 -7.80
N GLY A 232 -31.64 -5.37 -6.63
CA GLY A 232 -32.02 -4.39 -5.62
C GLY A 232 -31.13 -4.45 -4.39
N ALA A 233 -31.46 -3.59 -3.44
CA ALA A 233 -30.92 -3.59 -2.09
C ALA A 233 -32.09 -3.43 -1.12
N SER A 234 -32.06 -4.19 -0.03
CA SER A 234 -33.14 -4.21 0.95
C SER A 234 -32.64 -3.83 2.33
N ASN A 235 -33.55 -3.31 3.15
CA ASN A 235 -33.27 -2.91 4.52
C ASN A 235 -32.10 -1.91 4.63
N LEU A 236 -31.99 -0.98 3.68
CA LEU A 236 -30.99 0.08 3.72
C LEU A 236 -31.38 1.16 4.74
N PRO A 237 -30.42 1.71 5.49
CA PRO A 237 -30.71 2.82 6.39
C PRO A 237 -31.13 4.05 5.58
N HIS A 238 -32.11 4.79 6.11
CA HIS A 238 -32.45 6.10 5.57
C HIS A 238 -31.29 7.09 5.79
N PRO A 239 -30.94 7.95 4.83
CA PRO A 239 -29.94 9.00 5.04
C PRO A 239 -30.33 9.92 6.21
N GLU A 240 -29.37 10.21 7.10
CA GLU A 240 -29.58 10.97 8.35
C GLU A 240 -30.06 12.42 8.11
N ASP A 241 -29.71 12.99 6.95
CA ASP A 241 -29.99 14.39 6.60
C ASP A 241 -31.38 14.62 5.96
N THR A 242 -32.18 13.57 5.79
CA THR A 242 -33.52 13.65 5.17
C THR A 242 -34.61 13.38 6.20
N GLN A 243 -35.79 14.01 6.06
CA GLN A 243 -36.91 13.65 6.93
C GLN A 243 -37.23 12.18 6.67
N SER A 244 -37.56 11.44 7.73
CA SER A 244 -37.63 9.97 7.68
C SER A 244 -38.71 9.40 6.76
N ASP A 245 -39.59 10.26 6.24
CA ASP A 245 -40.69 9.93 5.34
C ASP A 245 -40.44 10.39 3.88
N ASP A 246 -39.33 11.10 3.62
CA ASP A 246 -39.01 11.63 2.29
C ASP A 246 -38.50 10.54 1.35
N SER A 247 -38.88 10.62 0.07
CA SER A 247 -38.30 9.73 -0.93
C SER A 247 -36.87 10.16 -1.25
N VAL A 248 -35.95 9.21 -1.33
CA VAL A 248 -34.57 9.44 -1.76
C VAL A 248 -34.39 9.04 -3.21
N SER A 249 -33.57 9.80 -3.94
CA SER A 249 -33.19 9.45 -5.32
C SER A 249 -31.82 8.79 -5.28
N VAL A 250 -31.71 7.56 -5.77
CA VAL A 250 -30.47 6.78 -5.66
C VAL A 250 -30.08 6.10 -6.97
N TYR A 251 -28.79 5.88 -7.17
CA TYR A 251 -28.27 5.06 -8.25
C TYR A 251 -27.07 4.24 -7.77
N ILE A 252 -26.70 3.22 -8.54
CA ILE A 252 -25.50 2.44 -8.31
C ILE A 252 -24.40 2.92 -9.24
N ARG A 253 -23.25 3.28 -8.70
CA ARG A 253 -22.00 3.42 -9.43
C ARG A 253 -21.26 2.10 -9.38
N ALA A 254 -20.97 1.54 -10.55
CA ALA A 254 -20.26 0.29 -10.68
C ALA A 254 -18.87 0.53 -11.30
N GLU A 255 -17.84 -0.08 -10.71
CA GLU A 255 -16.45 0.06 -11.13
C GLU A 255 -15.79 -1.32 -11.22
N LEU A 256 -15.17 -1.63 -12.35
CA LEU A 256 -14.22 -2.74 -12.50
C LEU A 256 -12.80 -2.15 -12.54
N MET A 257 -12.00 -2.45 -11.53
CA MET A 257 -10.60 -2.06 -11.45
C MET A 257 -9.73 -3.24 -11.86
N HIS A 258 -8.96 -3.11 -12.95
CA HIS A 258 -8.10 -4.18 -13.47
C HIS A 258 -6.83 -3.60 -14.11
N HIS A 259 -5.89 -4.46 -14.53
CA HIS A 259 -4.54 -4.01 -14.90
C HIS A 259 -4.47 -3.09 -16.14
N HIS A 260 -5.40 -3.18 -17.10
CA HIS A 260 -5.39 -2.32 -18.30
C HIS A 260 -5.98 -0.94 -18.03
N LYS A 261 -7.24 -0.88 -17.58
CA LYS A 261 -7.96 0.38 -17.38
C LYS A 261 -9.18 0.16 -16.50
N ASP A 262 -9.39 1.03 -15.53
CA ASP A 262 -10.63 0.99 -14.74
C ASP A 262 -11.84 1.30 -15.64
N GLN A 263 -12.85 0.44 -15.59
CA GLN A 263 -14.12 0.62 -16.30
C GLN A 263 -15.18 1.06 -15.30
N LYS A 264 -16.00 2.04 -15.68
CA LYS A 264 -17.00 2.64 -14.80
C LYS A 264 -18.34 2.71 -15.52
N ASP A 265 -19.39 2.45 -14.77
CA ASP A 265 -20.77 2.50 -15.26
C ASP A 265 -21.70 2.94 -14.12
N ARG A 266 -22.95 3.28 -14.45
CA ARG A 266 -23.99 3.57 -13.45
C ARG A 266 -25.37 3.16 -13.91
N THR A 267 -26.23 2.80 -12.97
CA THR A 267 -27.65 2.64 -13.24
C THR A 267 -28.31 3.99 -13.51
N LYS A 268 -29.57 3.92 -13.95
CA LYS A 268 -30.49 5.05 -13.84
C LYS A 268 -30.76 5.36 -12.36
N THR A 269 -31.13 6.61 -12.11
CA THR A 269 -31.59 7.04 -10.79
C THR A 269 -33.01 6.52 -10.55
N VAL A 270 -33.22 5.89 -9.40
CA VAL A 270 -34.51 5.37 -8.93
C VAL A 270 -34.92 6.14 -7.68
N LYS A 271 -36.20 6.49 -7.58
CA LYS A 271 -36.77 7.04 -6.35
C LYS A 271 -37.20 5.91 -5.44
N ALA A 272 -36.68 5.88 -4.22
CA ALA A 272 -37.07 4.93 -3.18
C ALA A 272 -37.82 5.67 -2.06
N ALA A 273 -38.94 5.12 -1.63
CA ALA A 273 -39.67 5.61 -0.47
C ALA A 273 -39.44 4.67 0.72
N PRO A 274 -39.47 5.18 1.96
CA PRO A 274 -39.37 4.34 3.16
C PRO A 274 -40.44 3.24 3.16
N SER A 275 -40.03 2.02 3.54
CA SER A 275 -40.95 0.91 3.65
C SER A 275 -41.94 1.16 4.79
N ARG A 276 -43.24 1.23 4.44
CA ARG A 276 -44.35 1.37 5.41
C ARG A 276 -44.49 0.17 6.36
N GLU A 277 -43.89 -0.95 5.99
CA GLU A 277 -43.90 -2.21 6.78
C GLU A 277 -42.67 -2.32 7.69
N SER A 278 -41.67 -1.45 7.53
CA SER A 278 -40.48 -1.43 8.37
C SER A 278 -40.70 -0.56 9.61
N THR A 279 -40.27 -1.04 10.78
CA THR A 279 -40.29 -0.25 12.03
C THR A 279 -39.16 0.78 12.11
N HIS A 280 -38.27 0.81 11.12
CA HIS A 280 -37.02 1.59 11.13
C HIS A 280 -36.86 2.50 9.90
N ASN A 281 -37.94 2.77 9.15
CA ASN A 281 -37.92 3.60 7.94
C ASN A 281 -36.82 3.18 6.94
N SER A 282 -36.69 1.85 6.75
CA SER A 282 -35.68 1.30 5.86
C SER A 282 -36.09 1.43 4.39
N LEU A 283 -35.10 1.52 3.51
CA LEU A 283 -35.30 1.62 2.07
C LEU A 283 -35.12 0.26 1.40
N ASP A 284 -36.12 -0.13 0.61
CA ASP A 284 -36.06 -1.25 -0.33
C ASP A 284 -36.07 -0.69 -1.75
N ILE A 285 -35.04 -1.01 -2.53
CA ILE A 285 -34.76 -0.34 -3.80
C ILE A 285 -34.54 -1.41 -4.86
N MET A 286 -35.21 -1.27 -6.00
CA MET A 286 -35.09 -2.18 -7.13
C MET A 286 -34.57 -1.41 -8.36
N TRP A 287 -33.46 -1.88 -8.92
CA TRP A 287 -32.93 -1.38 -10.20
C TRP A 287 -33.16 -2.39 -11.33
N ASP A 288 -32.97 -3.68 -11.05
CA ASP A 288 -33.00 -4.76 -12.04
C ASP A 288 -32.12 -4.48 -13.27
N GLU A 289 -30.92 -3.94 -13.04
CA GLU A 289 -29.96 -3.56 -14.07
C GLU A 289 -28.77 -4.51 -14.10
N ALA A 290 -28.19 -4.70 -15.28
CA ALA A 290 -27.01 -5.54 -15.48
C ALA A 290 -25.84 -4.72 -16.00
N PHE A 291 -24.70 -4.85 -15.34
CA PHE A 291 -23.43 -4.32 -15.79
C PHE A 291 -22.64 -5.38 -16.52
N THR A 292 -21.92 -4.99 -17.55
CA THR A 292 -21.13 -5.90 -18.37
C THR A 292 -19.80 -5.27 -18.71
N TRP A 293 -18.72 -5.98 -18.40
CA TRP A 293 -17.36 -5.55 -18.68
C TRP A 293 -16.55 -6.65 -19.34
N GLU A 294 -15.51 -6.24 -20.04
CA GLU A 294 -14.46 -7.12 -20.50
C GLU A 294 -13.33 -7.14 -19.48
N VAL A 295 -12.92 -8.32 -19.03
CA VAL A 295 -11.87 -8.51 -18.03
C VAL A 295 -10.90 -9.57 -18.52
N THR A 296 -9.63 -9.20 -18.63
CA THR A 296 -8.54 -10.19 -18.63
C THR A 296 -8.37 -10.65 -17.19
N PRO A 297 -8.59 -11.94 -16.87
CA PRO A 297 -8.44 -12.41 -15.50
C PRO A 297 -7.03 -12.10 -14.99
N ASP A 298 -6.98 -11.27 -13.95
CA ASP A 298 -5.77 -10.96 -13.21
C ASP A 298 -6.09 -11.12 -11.71
N ASP A 299 -5.11 -11.56 -10.91
CA ASP A 299 -5.33 -11.85 -9.48
C ASP A 299 -5.58 -10.59 -8.62
N LEU A 300 -5.56 -9.41 -9.25
CA LEU A 300 -5.72 -8.07 -8.68
C LEU A 300 -6.82 -7.27 -9.39
N ALA A 301 -7.85 -7.97 -9.90
CA ALA A 301 -9.05 -7.40 -10.46
C ALA A 301 -10.13 -7.29 -9.37
N PHE A 302 -10.84 -6.17 -9.33
CA PHE A 302 -11.83 -5.87 -8.29
C PHE A 302 -13.07 -5.26 -8.89
N ILE A 303 -14.24 -5.70 -8.42
CA ILE A 303 -15.50 -5.00 -8.64
C ILE A 303 -15.84 -4.16 -7.42
N ARG A 304 -16.47 -3.01 -7.66
CA ARG A 304 -16.94 -2.12 -6.62
C ARG A 304 -18.30 -1.55 -7.03
N PHE A 305 -19.27 -1.66 -6.14
CA PHE A 305 -20.58 -1.06 -6.25
C PHE A 305 -20.74 -0.06 -5.13
N VAL A 306 -21.11 1.17 -5.48
CA VAL A 306 -21.41 2.22 -4.52
C VAL A 306 -22.83 2.65 -4.77
N VAL A 307 -23.69 2.55 -3.76
CA VAL A 307 -25.01 3.16 -3.83
C VAL A 307 -24.88 4.60 -3.38
N VAL A 308 -25.33 5.49 -4.24
CA VAL A 308 -25.13 6.94 -4.14
C VAL A 308 -26.49 7.60 -4.09
N GLU A 309 -26.65 8.53 -3.15
CA GLU A 309 -27.78 9.45 -3.14
C GLU A 309 -27.53 10.58 -4.15
N ASP A 310 -28.45 10.73 -5.09
CA ASP A 310 -28.44 11.70 -6.18
C ASP A 310 -28.96 13.05 -5.67
N LYS A 311 -28.12 13.80 -4.94
CA LYS A 311 -28.44 15.16 -4.46
C LYS A 311 -28.00 16.21 -5.48
N PHE A 312 -28.71 17.33 -5.51
CA PHE A 312 -28.48 18.45 -6.44
C PHE A 312 -27.07 19.06 -6.39
N ALA A 313 -26.32 18.89 -5.29
CA ALA A 313 -25.01 19.53 -5.09
C ALA A 313 -23.85 18.54 -4.91
N PHE A 314 -24.05 17.42 -4.20
CA PHE A 314 -23.01 16.45 -3.91
C PHE A 314 -23.57 15.03 -3.89
N ASP A 315 -23.00 14.17 -4.71
CA ASP A 315 -23.21 12.72 -4.61
C ASP A 315 -22.72 12.23 -3.24
N GLU A 316 -23.61 11.61 -2.48
CA GLU A 316 -23.25 11.05 -1.16
C GLU A 316 -23.26 9.51 -1.20
N PRO A 317 -22.09 8.85 -1.04
CA PRO A 317 -22.04 7.41 -0.87
C PRO A 317 -22.64 7.00 0.47
N PHE A 318 -23.61 6.10 0.48
CA PHE A 318 -24.17 5.56 1.73
C PHE A 318 -23.95 4.05 1.90
N MET A 319 -23.75 3.31 0.81
CA MET A 319 -23.37 1.89 0.87
C MET A 319 -22.28 1.58 -0.15
N VAL A 320 -21.34 0.72 0.25
CA VAL A 320 -20.32 0.20 -0.66
C VAL A 320 -20.18 -1.31 -0.53
N TYR A 321 -20.04 -1.96 -1.67
CA TYR A 321 -19.59 -3.34 -1.79
C TYR A 321 -18.34 -3.36 -2.65
N CYS A 322 -17.29 -4.06 -2.20
CA CYS A 322 -16.09 -4.28 -3.00
C CYS A 322 -15.66 -5.73 -2.85
N ALA A 323 -15.33 -6.37 -3.97
CA ALA A 323 -14.91 -7.76 -3.99
C ALA A 323 -13.81 -7.97 -5.03
N ARG A 324 -12.90 -8.90 -4.71
CA ARG A 324 -11.90 -9.37 -5.67
C ARG A 324 -12.59 -10.28 -6.69
N VAL A 325 -12.30 -10.07 -7.97
CA VAL A 325 -12.72 -10.95 -9.05
C VAL A 325 -11.72 -12.10 -9.09
N SER A 326 -12.03 -13.21 -8.42
CA SER A 326 -11.19 -14.40 -8.53
C SER A 326 -11.37 -15.03 -9.90
N SER A 327 -10.27 -15.34 -10.58
CA SER A 327 -10.24 -16.50 -11.46
C SER A 327 -10.64 -17.69 -10.59
N ALA A 328 -11.84 -18.25 -10.78
CA ALA A 328 -12.16 -19.53 -10.18
C ALA A 328 -11.11 -20.52 -10.71
N THR A 329 -10.12 -20.83 -9.89
CA THR A 329 -9.39 -22.09 -10.00
C THR A 329 -10.42 -23.15 -9.65
N GLY A 330 -11.05 -23.73 -10.67
CA GLY A 330 -11.84 -24.95 -10.51
C GLY A 330 -10.98 -26.12 -10.04
#